data_AF-A0A9P5S176-F1
#
_entry.id   AF-A0A9P5S176-F1
#
_cell.length_a   1.000
_cell.length_b   1.000
_cell.length_c   1.000
_cell.angle_alpha   90.00
_cell.angle_beta   90.00
_cell.angle_gamma   90.00
#
_symmetry.space_group_name_H-M   'P 1'
#
loop_
_entity.id
_entity.type
_entity.pdbx_description
1 polymer ?
#
loop_
_entity_poly.entity_id
_entity_poly.type
_entity_poly.pdbx_seq_one_letter_code
_entity_poly.pdbx_strand_id
1 'polypeptide(L)' 'MALTCSDIFKFIFAVILPPLGVLLERGVGADLLINILLTILGFIPGIIHAFYIILK' A
#
# COMPACT_ATOMS: atom_id res chain seq x y z
N MET A 1 6.93 4.55 -14.58
CA MET A 1 6.12 3.35 -14.86
C MET A 1 4.84 3.81 -15.55
N ALA A 2 4.41 3.20 -16.66
CA ALA A 2 3.13 3.56 -17.27
C ALA A 2 2.01 3.22 -16.28
N LEU A 3 1.09 4.17 -16.00
CA LEU A 3 -0.08 3.91 -15.15
C LEU A 3 -0.94 2.89 -15.89
N THR A 4 -0.92 1.65 -15.41
CA THR A 4 -1.75 0.57 -15.97
C THR A 4 -3.08 0.53 -15.23
N CYS A 5 -4.09 -0.07 -15.86
CA CYS A 5 -5.39 -0.27 -15.24
C CYS A 5 -5.30 -1.04 -13.91
N SER A 6 -4.26 -1.86 -13.73
CA SER A 6 -3.98 -2.58 -12.48
C SER A 6 -3.61 -1.66 -11.31
N ASP A 7 -3.04 -0.49 -11.58
CA ASP A 7 -2.63 0.45 -10.52
C ASP A 7 -3.83 1.14 -9.87
N ILE A 8 -4.92 1.32 -10.63
CA ILE A 8 -6.23 1.77 -10.10
C ILE A 8 -6.80 0.75 -9.12
N PHE A 9 -6.74 -0.54 -9.46
CA PHE A 9 -7.19 -1.60 -8.56
C PHE A 9 -6.35 -1.65 -7.28
N LYS A 10 -5.02 -1.51 -7.39
CA LYS A 10 -4.13 -1.43 -6.22
C LYS A 10 -4.42 -0.21 -5.35
N PHE A 11 -4.73 0.94 -5.93
CA PHE A 11 -5.14 2.15 -5.20
C PHE A 11 -6.42 1.92 -4.38
N ILE A 12 -7.43 1.31 -4.99
CA ILE A 12 -8.69 0.97 -4.31
C ILE A 12 -8.43 -0.01 -3.16
N PHE A 13 -7.61 -1.04 -3.40
CA PHE A 13 -7.23 -1.99 -2.35
C PHE A 13 -6.38 -1.34 -1.25
N ALA A 14 -5.49 -0.41 -1.57
CA ALA A 14 -4.66 0.31 -0.60
C ALA A 14 -5.45 1.25 0.31
N VAL A 15 -6.60 1.76 -0.13
CA VAL A 15 -7.50 2.57 0.72
C VAL A 15 -8.34 1.70 1.65
N ILE A 16 -8.83 0.55 1.17
CA ILE A 16 -9.68 -0.36 1.96
C ILE A 16 -8.84 -1.20 2.93
N LEU A 17 -7.71 -1.71 2.45
CA LEU A 17 -6.71 -2.47 3.21
C LEU A 17 -5.30 -2.07 2.74
N PRO A 18 -4.70 -1.03 3.34
CA PRO A 18 -3.34 -0.60 3.01
C PRO A 18 -2.29 -1.72 2.97
N PRO A 19 -2.29 -2.73 3.88
CA PRO A 19 -1.30 -3.81 3.81
C PRO A 19 -1.50 -4.75 2.62
N LEU A 20 -2.72 -4.90 2.07
CA LEU A 20 -2.96 -5.73 0.88
C LEU A 20 -2.44 -5.07 -0.39
N GLY A 21 -2.63 -3.75 -0.53
CA GLY A 21 -2.09 -2.99 -1.66
C GLY A 21 -0.57 -3.06 -1.73
N VAL A 22 0.09 -2.90 -0.57
CA VAL A 22 1.57 -2.99 -0.47
C VAL A 22 2.06 -4.43 -0.68
N LEU A 23 1.37 -5.45 -0.14
CA LEU A 23 1.73 -6.85 -0.35
C LEU A 23 1.65 -7.25 -1.83
N LEU A 24 0.62 -6.79 -2.56
CA LEU A 24 0.47 -7.10 -3.98
C LEU A 24 1.54 -6.44 -4.86
N GLU A 25 2.17 -5.37 -4.39
CA GLU A 25 3.14 -4.63 -5.17
C GLU A 25 4.60 -4.87 -4.77
N ARG A 26 4.89 -4.95 -3.46
CA ARG A 26 6.23 -5.21 -2.91
C ARG A 26 6.43 -6.64 -2.43
N GLY A 27 5.37 -7.43 -2.29
CA GLY A 27 5.43 -8.80 -1.76
C GLY A 27 5.46 -8.86 -0.23
N VAL A 28 5.80 -10.05 0.31
CA VAL A 28 5.98 -10.28 1.75
C VAL A 28 7.39 -9.84 2.14
N GLY A 29 7.50 -8.68 2.79
CA GLY A 29 8.78 -8.08 3.21
C GLY A 29 8.64 -7.11 4.39
N ALA A 30 9.75 -6.43 4.72
CA ALA A 30 9.80 -5.45 5.81
C ALA A 30 8.80 -4.30 5.61
N ASP A 31 8.53 -3.89 4.36
CA ASP A 31 7.56 -2.85 4.01
C ASP A 31 6.13 -3.20 4.46
N LEU A 32 5.76 -4.48 4.44
CA LEU A 32 4.43 -4.94 4.85
C LEU A 32 4.27 -4.85 6.37
N LEU A 33 5.33 -5.20 7.10
CA LEU A 33 5.37 -5.14 8.56
C LEU A 33 5.37 -3.68 9.05
N ILE A 34 6.08 -2.80 8.34
CA ILE A 34 6.05 -1.34 8.54
C ILE A 34 4.65 -0.78 8.22
N ASN A 35 4.01 -1.21 7.14
CA ASN A 35 2.68 -0.74 6.77
C ASN A 35 1.62 -1.20 7.78
N ILE A 36 1.68 -2.43 8.27
CA ILE A 36 0.83 -2.93 9.38
C ILE A 36 1.05 -2.14 10.66
N LEU A 37 2.31 -1.89 11.04
CA LEU A 37 2.65 -1.11 12.22
C LEU A 37 2.13 0.33 12.10
N LEU A 38 2.31 0.96 10.95
CA LEU A 38 1.77 2.29 10.65
C LEU A 38 0.24 2.29 10.71
N THR A 39 -0.42 1.29 10.13
CA THR A 39 -1.90 1.21 10.12
C THR A 39 -2.47 1.07 11.53
N ILE A 40 -1.77 0.39 12.45
CA ILE A 40 -2.16 0.26 13.86
C ILE A 40 -1.86 1.53 14.67
N LEU A 41 -0.77 2.23 14.36
CA LEU A 41 -0.34 3.45 15.05
C LEU A 41 -1.07 4.72 14.53
N GLY A 42 -1.61 4.64 13.31
CA GLY A 42 -2.47 5.63 12.68
C GLY A 42 -2.89 5.17 11.28
N PHE A 43 -4.19 5.05 11.03
CA PHE A 43 -4.70 4.62 9.72
C PHE A 43 -4.22 5.52 8.56
N ILE A 44 -4.05 6.82 8.83
CA ILE A 44 -3.61 7.83 7.84
C ILE A 44 -2.18 7.58 7.30
N PRO A 45 -1.13 7.42 8.13
CA PRO A 45 0.21 7.15 7.62
C PRO A 45 0.30 5.81 6.86
N GLY A 46 -0.49 4.80 7.22
CA GLY A 46 -0.57 3.54 6.47
C GLY A 46 -1.03 3.73 5.01
N ILE A 47 -2.05 4.57 4.80
CA ILE A 47 -2.54 4.95 3.46
C ILE A 47 -1.49 5.73 2.68
N ILE A 48 -0.85 6.74 3.30
CA ILE A 48 0.18 7.56 2.64
C ILE A 48 1.34 6.68 2.18
N HIS A 49 1.79 5.75 3.03
CA HIS A 49 2.84 4.81 2.68
C HIS A 49 2.42 3.89 1.53
N ALA A 50 1.19 3.37 1.54
CA ALA A 50 0.69 2.51 0.46
C ALA A 50 0.62 3.26 -0.88
N PHE A 51 0.17 4.52 -0.88
CA PHE A 51 0.17 5.39 -2.06
C PHE A 51 1.59 5.68 -2.55
N TYR A 52 2.54 5.93 -1.63
CA TYR A 52 3.94 6.18 -1.97
C TYR A 52 4.59 4.97 -2.65
N ILE A 53 4.25 3.76 -2.20
CA ILE A 53 4.70 2.52 -2.84
C ILE A 53 4.11 2.41 -4.24
N ILE A 54 2.79 2.58 -4.43
CA ILE A 54 2.13 2.43 -5.73
C ILE A 54 2.54 3.49 -6.76
N LEU A 55 2.86 4.70 -6.31
CA LEU A 55 3.35 5.77 -7.17
C LEU A 55 4.84 5.64 -7.53
N LYS A 56 5.58 4.73 -6.89
CA LYS A 56 7.03 4.57 -7.05
C LYS A 56 7.39 3.48 -8.05
#